data_AF-A0A829GDV3-F1
#
_entry.id   AF-A0A829GDV3-F1
#
_cell.length_a   1.000
_cell.length_b   1.000
_cell.length_c   1.000
_cell.angle_alpha   90.00
_cell.angle_beta   90.00
_cell.angle_gamma   90.00
#
_symmetry.space_group_name_H-M   'P 1'
#
loop_
_entity.id
_entity.type
_entity.pdbx_description
1 polymer ?
#
loop_
_entity_poly.entity_id
_entity_poly.type
_entity_poly.pdbx_seq_one_letter_code
_entity_poly.pdbx_strand_id
1 'polypeptide(L)'
;MTTIKQVVVVEGRDDTKRLKETFGAIDTIETRGSAIDEATLERIRQAQAKRGVIVLTDPDFPGEKIRKTISRAVPGVTHASAAS
;
A
#
# COMPACT_ATOMS: atom_id res chain seq x y z
N MET A 1 -1.17 13.00 18.80
CA MET A 1 -0.64 12.01 17.84
C MET A 1 -1.36 12.22 16.52
N THR A 2 -0.61 12.34 15.41
CA THR A 2 -1.20 12.50 14.08
C THR A 2 -1.58 11.14 13.54
N THR A 3 -2.88 10.86 13.43
CA THR A 3 -3.37 9.59 12.87
C THR A 3 -3.28 9.64 11.34
N ILE A 4 -2.60 8.66 10.74
CA ILE A 4 -2.58 8.51 9.29
C ILE A 4 -3.97 8.03 8.86
N LYS A 5 -4.71 8.91 8.16
CA LYS A 5 -6.07 8.60 7.71
C LYS A 5 -6.10 7.65 6.53
N GLN A 6 -5.09 7.66 5.65
CA GLN A 6 -5.05 6.79 4.48
C GLN A 6 -4.67 5.34 4.87
N VAL A 7 -5.02 4.39 4.01
CA VAL A 7 -4.56 3.00 4.13
C VAL A 7 -3.28 2.85 3.33
N VAL A 8 -2.26 2.19 3.89
CA VAL A 8 -0.98 1.98 3.20
C VAL A 8 -0.92 0.57 2.60
N VAL A 9 -0.72 0.46 1.29
CA VAL A 9 -0.45 -0.82 0.64
C VAL A 9 1.06 -1.08 0.66
N VAL A 10 1.44 -2.26 1.12
CA VAL A 10 2.83 -2.72 1.26
C VAL A 10 2.98 -4.14 0.71
N GLU A 11 4.22 -4.57 0.44
CA GLU A 11 4.46 -5.91 -0.11
C GLU A 11 4.24 -7.02 0.92
N GLY A 12 4.76 -6.84 2.14
CA GLY A 12 4.80 -7.88 3.16
C GLY A 12 4.51 -7.46 4.59
N ARG A 13 4.55 -8.44 5.49
CA ARG A 13 4.28 -8.28 6.92
C ARG A 13 5.35 -7.45 7.63
N ASP A 14 6.61 -7.58 7.19
CA ASP A 14 7.71 -6.83 7.77
C ASP A 14 7.56 -5.33 7.55
N ASP A 15 7.04 -4.92 6.38
CA ASP A 15 6.67 -3.53 6.09
C ASP A 15 5.58 -3.03 7.04
N THR A 16 4.50 -3.81 7.21
CA THR A 16 3.42 -3.51 8.15
C THR A 16 3.98 -3.28 9.56
N LYS A 17 4.87 -4.17 10.01
CA LYS A 17 5.48 -4.09 11.34
C LYS A 17 6.31 -2.81 11.48
N ARG A 18 7.21 -2.54 10.53
CA ARG A 18 8.08 -1.34 10.54
C ARG A 18 7.28 -0.04 10.54
N LEU A 19 6.20 0.02 9.76
CA LEU A 19 5.30 1.19 9.73
C LEU A 19 4.61 1.40 11.07
N LYS A 20 4.10 0.34 11.70
CA LYS A 20 3.46 0.43 13.02
C LYS A 20 4.44 0.82 14.12
N GLU A 21 5.67 0.31 14.08
CA GLU A 21 6.74 0.71 15.02
C GLU A 21 7.13 2.18 14.86
N THR A 22 7.14 2.69 13.63
CA THR A 22 7.56 4.07 13.32
C THR A 22 6.45 5.09 13.58
N PHE A 23 5.21 4.78 13.18
CA PHE A 23 4.09 5.73 13.15
C PHE A 23 2.96 5.41 14.15
N GLY A 24 3.03 4.27 14.84
CA GLY A 24 1.99 3.81 15.75
C GLY A 24 0.79 3.22 15.00
N ALA A 25 -0.41 3.72 15.28
CA ALA A 25 -1.64 3.21 14.67
C ALA A 25 -1.71 3.55 13.16
N ILE A 26 -1.50 2.53 12.33
CA ILE A 26 -1.58 2.62 10.87
C ILE A 26 -2.24 1.35 10.30
N ASP A 27 -3.15 1.55 9.35
CA ASP A 27 -3.83 0.46 8.65
C ASP A 27 -3.08 0.13 7.36
N THR A 28 -2.82 -1.16 7.17
CA THR A 28 -2.10 -1.66 6.00
C THR A 28 -2.90 -2.71 5.23
N ILE A 29 -2.60 -2.80 3.93
CA ILE A 29 -3.00 -3.93 3.07
C ILE A 29 -1.71 -4.53 2.52
N GLU A 30 -1.48 -5.81 2.79
CA GLU A 30 -0.32 -6.57 2.29
C GLU A 30 -0.68 -7.23 0.97
N THR A 31 0.13 -7.04 -0.07
CA THR A 31 -0.08 -7.69 -1.38
C THR A 31 0.42 -9.13 -1.41
N ARG A 32 1.32 -9.52 -0.49
CA ARG A 32 1.96 -10.85 -0.42
C ARG A 32 2.77 -11.16 -1.68
N GLY A 33 3.50 -10.15 -2.15
CA GLY A 33 4.30 -10.20 -3.37
C GLY A 33 3.64 -9.46 -4.54
N SER A 34 4.24 -9.61 -5.73
CA SER A 34 3.86 -8.84 -6.93
C SER A 34 2.71 -9.42 -7.76
N ALA A 35 2.25 -10.63 -7.44
CA ALA A 35 1.06 -11.24 -8.04
C ALA A 35 -0.16 -10.94 -7.15
N ILE A 36 -0.83 -9.82 -7.44
CA ILE A 36 -1.96 -9.34 -6.63
C ILE A 36 -3.25 -9.99 -7.12
N ASP A 37 -4.00 -10.62 -6.22
CA ASP A 37 -5.31 -11.20 -6.51
C ASP A 37 -6.44 -10.17 -6.51
N GLU A 38 -7.58 -10.51 -7.12
CA GLU A 38 -8.73 -9.59 -7.19
C GLU A 38 -9.33 -9.28 -5.83
N ALA A 39 -9.25 -10.20 -4.87
CA ALA A 39 -9.73 -9.95 -3.52
C ALA A 39 -8.93 -8.82 -2.84
N THR A 40 -7.61 -8.79 -3.04
CA THR A 40 -6.73 -7.73 -2.56
C THR A 40 -6.99 -6.43 -3.31
N LEU A 41 -7.14 -6.47 -4.64
CA LEU A 41 -7.49 -5.28 -5.42
C LEU A 41 -8.83 -4.67 -4.98
N GLU A 42 -9.84 -5.50 -4.68
CA GLU A 42 -11.13 -5.02 -4.21
C GLU A 42 -11.03 -4.35 -2.83
N ARG A 43 -10.24 -4.91 -1.91
CA ARG A 43 -9.94 -4.25 -0.63
C ARG A 43 -9.27 -2.88 -0.83
N ILE A 44 -8.38 -2.77 -1.81
CA ILE A 44 -7.72 -1.50 -2.16
C ILE A 44 -8.73 -0.50 -2.74
N ARG A 45 -9.63 -0.92 -3.64
CA ARG A 45 -10.71 -0.05 -4.17
C ARG A 45 -11.59 0.52 -3.06
N GLN A 46 -12.01 -0.33 -2.13
CA GLN A 46 -12.83 0.08 -0.99
C GLN A 46 -12.08 1.03 -0.05
N ALA A 47 -10.80 0.78 0.21
CA ALA A 47 -9.96 1.66 1.02
C ALA A 47 -9.78 3.03 0.34
N GLN A 48 -9.51 3.04 -0.98
CA GLN A 48 -9.35 4.26 -1.77
C GLN A 48 -10.62 5.12 -1.71
N ALA A 49 -11.80 4.51 -1.91
CA ALA A 49 -13.08 5.23 -1.87
C ALA A 49 -13.41 5.83 -0.48
N LYS A 50 -13.00 5.17 0.61
CA LYS A 50 -13.35 5.58 1.98
C LYS A 50 -12.36 6.56 2.59
N ARG A 51 -11.06 6.35 2.35
CA ARG A 51 -9.96 6.95 3.12
C ARG A 51 -8.80 7.44 2.26
N GLY A 52 -8.73 7.00 1.00
CA GLY A 52 -7.54 7.12 0.17
C GLY A 52 -6.49 6.06 0.50
N VAL A 53 -5.63 5.79 -0.49
CA VAL A 53 -4.57 4.78 -0.45
C VAL A 53 -3.23 5.39 -0.82
N ILE A 54 -2.19 5.02 -0.05
CA ILE A 54 -0.79 5.22 -0.40
C ILE A 54 -0.17 3.86 -0.72
N VAL A 55 0.43 3.71 -1.90
CA VAL A 55 1.25 2.55 -2.26
C VAL A 55 2.71 2.85 -1.90
N LEU A 56 3.24 2.10 -0.93
CA LEU A 56 4.62 2.19 -0.46
C LEU A 56 5.31 0.85 -0.72
N THR A 57 6.15 0.83 -1.76
CA THR A 57 6.98 -0.33 -2.13
C THR A 57 8.38 0.13 -2.47
N ASP A 58 9.33 -0.79 -2.44
CA ASP A 58 10.69 -0.52 -2.86
C ASP A 58 10.77 -0.11 -4.35
N PRO A 59 11.81 0.67 -4.72
CA PRO A 59 12.04 1.09 -6.10
C PRO A 59 12.73 -0.02 -6.91
N ASP A 60 12.19 -1.22 -6.88
CA ASP A 60 12.71 -2.40 -7.56
C ASP A 60 11.67 -3.03 -8.51
N PHE A 61 12.04 -4.12 -9.19
CA PHE A 61 11.16 -4.75 -10.18
C PHE A 61 9.83 -5.28 -9.56
N PRO A 62 9.83 -6.02 -8.45
CA PRO A 62 8.61 -6.39 -7.72
C PRO A 62 7.74 -5.18 -7.34
N GLY A 63 8.34 -4.15 -6.73
CA GLY A 63 7.64 -2.94 -6.32
C GLY A 63 6.99 -2.20 -7.48
N GLU A 64 7.72 -2.01 -8.58
CA GLU A 64 7.19 -1.40 -9.81
C GLU A 64 6.02 -2.20 -10.40
N LYS A 65 6.08 -3.53 -10.33
CA LYS A 65 4.97 -4.40 -10.78
C LYS A 65 3.73 -4.24 -9.89
N ILE A 66 3.91 -4.13 -8.57
CA ILE A 66 2.83 -3.82 -7.62
C ILE A 66 2.20 -2.46 -7.97
N ARG A 67 3.02 -1.41 -8.10
CA ARG A 67 2.56 -0.05 -8.42
C ARG A 67 1.75 0.01 -9.70
N LYS A 68 2.22 -0.63 -10.77
CA LYS A 68 1.54 -0.67 -12.07
C LYS A 68 0.22 -1.44 -12.00
N THR A 69 0.22 -2.59 -11.32
CA THR A 69 -0.99 -3.42 -11.18
C THR A 69 -2.09 -2.66 -10.43
N ILE A 70 -1.73 -2.05 -9.28
CA ILE A 70 -2.69 -1.28 -8.47
C ILE A 70 -3.18 -0.05 -9.24
N SER A 71 -2.28 0.72 -9.89
CA SER A 71 -2.68 1.96 -10.59
C SER A 71 -3.63 1.70 -11.76
N ARG A 72 -3.50 0.54 -12.43
CA ARG A 72 -4.42 0.12 -13.49
C ARG A 72 -5.78 -0.28 -12.95
N ALA A 73 -5.82 -1.01 -11.83
CA ALA A 73 -7.04 -1.53 -11.24
C ALA A 73 -7.80 -0.50 -10.36
N VAL A 74 -7.08 0.47 -9.81
CA VAL A 74 -7.56 1.46 -8.84
C VAL A 74 -6.96 2.84 -9.18
N PRO A 75 -7.61 3.62 -10.06
CA PRO A 75 -7.14 4.96 -10.41
C PRO A 75 -7.13 5.91 -9.21
N GLY A 76 -6.17 6.84 -9.19
CA GLY A 76 -6.09 7.90 -8.18
C GLY A 76 -5.42 7.52 -6.86
N VAL A 77 -4.80 6.34 -6.76
CA VAL A 77 -3.92 6.00 -5.63
C VAL A 77 -2.68 6.89 -5.62
N THR A 78 -2.18 7.22 -4.42
CA THR A 78 -0.92 7.95 -4.25
C THR A 78 0.24 6.98 -4.18
N HIS A 79 1.37 7.33 -4.80
CA HIS A 79 2.61 6.55 -4.72
C HIS A 79 3.62 7.30 -3.84
N ALA A 80 4.15 6.61 -2.83
CA ALA A 80 5.24 7.13 -1.99
C ALA A 80 6.44 6.18 -2.07
N SER A 81 7.65 6.74 -1.95
CA SER A 81 8.90 5.98 -1.88
C SER A 81 9.64 6.36 -0.60
N ALA A 82 10.36 5.42 0.00
CA ALA A 82 11.27 5.76 1.08
C ALA A 82 12.35 6.71 0.51
N ALA A 83 12.54 7.86 1.15
CA ALA A 83 13.68 8.71 0.85
C ALA A 83 14.95 7.97 1.32
N SER A 84 15.89 7.79 0.39
CA SER A 84 17.24 7.28 0.66
C SER A 84 18.07 8.27 1.45
#